data_AF-A0A840XG85-F1
#
_entry.id   AF-A0A840XG85-F1
#
_cell.length_a   1.000
_cell.length_b   1.000
_cell.length_c   1.000
_cell.angle_alpha   90.00
_cell.angle_beta   90.00
_cell.angle_gamma   90.00
#
_symmetry.space_group_name_H-M   'P 1'
#
loop_
_entity.id
_entity.type
_entity.pdbx_description
1 polymer ?
#
loop_
_entity_poly.entity_id
_entity_poly.type
_entity_poly.pdbx_seq_one_letter_code
_entity_poly.pdbx_strand_id
1 'polypeptide(L)'
;MSWRPWRITAWWAKALFVVIGLLAGWPVEVVVLAAGSSAELALSVGIFVTLVFLIVGARVFRVAGESAEPRPWWQFTGRHRWSLGVATAVGGVLVIYLITAPASEYSLAEDVISFTAWLLVGVAYLNSGVRLRRVAGSSPTEHP
;
A
#
# COMPACT_ATOMS: atom_id res chain seq x y z
N MET A 1 -2.77 -27.00 -18.57
CA MET A 1 -1.80 -26.04 -17.98
C MET A 1 -2.46 -25.37 -16.80
N SER A 2 -2.17 -25.79 -15.56
CA SER A 2 -2.66 -25.08 -14.38
C SER A 2 -1.97 -23.71 -14.35
N TRP A 3 -2.70 -22.63 -14.59
CA TRP A 3 -2.25 -21.28 -14.29
C TRP A 3 -1.76 -21.27 -12.84
N ARG A 4 -0.45 -21.17 -12.63
CA ARG A 4 0.08 -20.87 -11.30
C ARG A 4 -0.01 -19.36 -11.18
N PRO A 5 -1.00 -18.79 -10.46
CA PRO A 5 -1.05 -17.36 -10.28
C PRO A 5 0.28 -16.91 -9.66
N TRP A 6 0.90 -15.89 -10.27
CA TRP A 6 2.13 -15.29 -9.76
C TRP A 6 1.92 -14.91 -8.30
N ARG A 7 2.61 -15.61 -7.39
CA ARG A 7 2.46 -15.42 -5.95
C ARG A 7 3.82 -15.35 -5.27
N ILE A 8 3.94 -14.39 -4.36
CA ILE A 8 5.14 -14.20 -3.54
C ILE A 8 4.79 -14.61 -2.12
N THR A 9 5.39 -15.71 -1.66
CA THR A 9 5.17 -16.27 -0.31
C THR A 9 6.32 -15.97 0.64
N ALA A 10 7.56 -16.03 0.15
CA ALA A 10 8.77 -15.74 0.91
C ALA A 10 8.78 -14.29 1.43
N TRP A 11 9.11 -14.11 2.71
CA TRP A 11 9.10 -12.79 3.36
C TRP A 11 10.13 -11.83 2.75
N TRP A 12 11.32 -12.33 2.42
CA TRP A 12 12.40 -11.53 1.83
C TRP A 12 12.02 -11.00 0.44
N ALA A 13 11.32 -11.81 -0.36
CA ALA A 13 10.86 -11.41 -1.68
C ALA A 13 9.76 -10.34 -1.61
N LYS A 14 8.90 -10.39 -0.58
CA LYS A 14 7.92 -9.33 -0.31
C LYS A 14 8.62 -8.03 0.10
N ALA A 15 9.59 -8.13 0.99
CA ALA A 15 10.37 -6.97 1.44
C ALA A 15 11.09 -6.32 0.25
N LEU A 16 11.78 -7.10 -0.58
CA LEU A 16 12.44 -6.62 -1.79
C LEU A 16 11.45 -5.96 -2.75
N PHE A 17 10.29 -6.58 -2.99
CA PHE A 17 9.24 -6.01 -3.84
C PHE A 17 8.73 -4.66 -3.29
N VAL A 18 8.50 -4.55 -1.98
CA VAL A 18 8.06 -3.30 -1.35
C VAL A 18 9.13 -2.22 -1.48
N VAL A 19 10.40 -2.55 -1.24
CA VAL A 19 11.52 -1.61 -1.39
C VAL A 19 11.61 -1.12 -2.84
N ILE A 20 11.55 -2.03 -3.81
CA ILE A 20 11.53 -1.66 -5.24
C ILE A 20 10.33 -0.76 -5.54
N GLY A 21 9.13 -1.11 -5.08
CA GLY A 21 7.93 -0.32 -5.36
C GLY A 21 7.93 1.07 -4.73
N LEU A 22 8.49 1.22 -3.52
CA LEU A 22 8.66 2.51 -2.86
C LEU A 22 9.68 3.38 -3.60
N LEU A 23 10.74 2.77 -4.15
CA LEU A 23 11.76 3.50 -4.90
C LEU A 23 11.41 3.72 -6.38
N ALA A 24 10.48 2.94 -6.95
CA ALA A 24 10.19 2.98 -8.38
C ALA A 24 9.53 4.29 -8.86
N GLY A 25 8.80 4.98 -7.98
CA GLY A 25 8.18 6.27 -8.31
C GLY A 25 9.22 7.37 -8.54
N TRP A 26 10.30 7.37 -7.76
CA TRP A 26 11.30 8.43 -7.78
C TRP A 26 12.04 8.59 -9.13
N PRO A 27 12.57 7.52 -9.77
CA PRO A 27 13.14 7.63 -11.11
C PRO A 27 12.16 8.17 -12.14
N VAL A 28 10.89 7.81 -12.05
CA VAL A 28 9.85 8.26 -12.99
C VAL A 28 9.57 9.75 -12.78
N GLU A 29 9.44 10.18 -11.54
CA GLU A 29 9.31 11.60 -11.17
C GLU A 29 10.50 12.42 -11.71
N VAL A 30 11.73 11.96 -11.48
CA VAL A 30 12.95 12.62 -11.99
C VAL A 30 12.94 12.75 -13.52
N VAL A 31 12.53 11.70 -14.24
CA VAL A 31 12.43 11.73 -15.70
C VAL A 31 11.35 12.72 -16.17
N VAL A 32 10.19 12.76 -15.52
CA VAL A 32 9.10 13.68 -15.87
C VAL A 32 9.50 15.14 -15.60
N LEU A 33 10.19 15.41 -14.49
CA LEU A 33 10.80 16.72 -14.20
C LEU A 33 11.84 17.11 -15.25
N ALA A 34 12.76 16.20 -15.58
CA ALA A 34 13.81 16.44 -16.57
C ALA A 34 13.25 16.70 -17.99
N ALA A 35 12.03 16.23 -18.27
CA ALA A 35 11.30 16.52 -19.50
C ALA A 35 10.64 17.93 -19.52
N GLY A 36 10.84 18.75 -18.47
CA GLY A 36 10.29 20.10 -18.38
C GLY A 36 8.86 20.19 -17.84
N SER A 37 8.37 19.13 -17.19
CA SER A 37 7.05 19.13 -16.56
C SER A 37 7.03 19.90 -15.23
N SER A 38 5.85 20.24 -14.73
CA SER A 38 5.71 20.80 -13.38
C SER A 38 6.02 19.76 -12.29
N ALA A 39 6.41 20.23 -11.10
CA ALA A 39 6.74 19.36 -9.98
C ALA A 39 5.52 18.57 -9.49
N GLU A 40 4.34 19.17 -9.49
CA GLU A 40 3.09 18.53 -9.11
C GLU A 40 2.74 17.37 -10.06
N LEU A 41 2.93 17.56 -11.37
CA LEU A 41 2.70 16.50 -12.35
C LEU A 41 3.69 15.36 -12.16
N ALA A 42 4.98 15.68 -12.01
CA ALA A 42 6.01 14.68 -11.82
C ALA A 42 5.78 13.84 -10.54
N LEU A 43 5.51 14.51 -9.42
CA LEU A 43 5.16 13.88 -8.15
C LEU A 43 3.92 13.01 -8.29
N SER A 44 2.87 13.51 -8.96
CA SER A 44 1.63 12.74 -9.18
C SER A 44 1.89 11.46 -9.96
N VAL A 45 2.74 11.51 -11.00
CA VAL A 45 3.13 10.33 -11.78
C VAL A 45 3.98 9.38 -10.95
N GLY A 46 4.93 9.89 -10.16
CA GLY A 46 5.75 9.08 -9.25
C GLY A 46 4.90 8.33 -8.22
N ILE A 47 3.98 9.04 -7.55
CA ILE A 47 3.01 8.47 -6.62
C ILE A 47 2.14 7.43 -7.32
N PHE A 48 1.64 7.72 -8.52
CA PHE A 48 0.83 6.76 -9.28
C PHE A 48 1.58 5.44 -9.49
N VAL A 49 2.86 5.49 -9.88
CA VAL A 49 3.69 4.29 -10.04
C VAL A 49 3.84 3.55 -8.71
N THR A 50 4.12 4.24 -7.61
CA THR A 50 4.20 3.63 -6.28
C THR A 50 2.89 2.97 -5.87
N LEU A 51 1.75 3.61 -6.10
CA LEU A 51 0.42 3.05 -5.81
C LEU A 51 0.14 1.80 -6.65
N VAL A 52 0.53 1.79 -7.93
CA VAL A 52 0.42 0.59 -8.79
C VAL A 52 1.23 -0.57 -8.19
N PHE A 53 2.47 -0.33 -7.76
CA PHE A 53 3.27 -1.34 -7.08
C PHE A 53 2.60 -1.85 -5.80
N LEU A 54 2.08 -0.97 -4.95
CA LEU A 54 1.37 -1.37 -3.72
C LEU A 54 0.14 -2.22 -4.03
N ILE A 55 -0.65 -1.84 -5.04
CA ILE A 55 -1.84 -2.60 -5.46
C ILE A 55 -1.41 -3.97 -5.99
N VAL A 56 -0.42 -4.04 -6.88
CA VAL A 56 0.11 -5.31 -7.41
C VAL A 56 0.62 -6.19 -6.27
N GLY A 57 1.40 -5.63 -5.34
CA GLY A 57 1.89 -6.30 -4.13
C GLY A 57 0.76 -6.91 -3.32
N ALA A 58 -0.30 -6.14 -3.04
CA ALA A 58 -1.49 -6.61 -2.33
C ALA A 58 -2.19 -7.78 -3.06
N ARG A 59 -2.11 -7.84 -4.39
CA ARG A 59 -2.68 -8.94 -5.20
C ARG A 59 -1.79 -10.18 -5.22
N VAL A 60 -0.46 -10.05 -5.26
CA VAL A 60 0.47 -11.20 -5.41
C VAL A 60 1.01 -11.75 -4.10
N PHE A 61 0.98 -10.98 -3.00
CA PHE A 61 1.48 -11.44 -1.71
C PHE A 61 0.52 -12.46 -1.07
N ARG A 62 1.06 -13.61 -0.68
CA ARG A 62 0.32 -14.68 0.00
C ARG A 62 1.07 -15.19 1.22
N VAL A 63 0.35 -15.58 2.27
CA VAL A 63 0.93 -16.34 3.38
C VAL A 63 1.22 -17.77 2.89
N ALA A 64 2.22 -18.44 3.47
CA ALA A 64 2.45 -19.85 3.18
C ALA A 64 1.19 -20.67 3.49
N GLY A 65 0.74 -21.49 2.52
CA GLY A 65 -0.49 -22.27 2.64
C GLY A 65 -1.80 -21.50 2.38
N GLU A 66 -1.74 -20.19 2.09
CA GLU A 66 -2.93 -19.43 1.71
C GLU A 66 -3.45 -19.83 0.31
N SER A 67 -4.77 -19.85 0.14
CA SER A 67 -5.43 -20.14 -1.12
C SER A 67 -4.88 -19.29 -2.28
N ALA A 68 -4.82 -19.91 -3.45
CA ALA A 68 -4.43 -19.26 -4.70
C ALA A 68 -5.56 -18.41 -5.30
N GLU A 69 -6.77 -18.47 -4.72
CA GLU A 69 -7.93 -17.75 -5.22
C GLU A 69 -7.71 -16.22 -5.21
N PRO A 70 -8.33 -15.51 -6.18
CA PRO A 70 -8.34 -14.06 -6.18
C PRO A 70 -8.97 -13.52 -4.89
N ARG A 71 -8.23 -12.68 -4.15
CA ARG A 71 -8.80 -11.96 -3.02
C ARG A 71 -9.80 -10.91 -3.53
N PRO A 72 -10.90 -10.66 -2.80
CA PRO A 72 -11.76 -9.51 -3.07
C PRO A 72 -10.96 -8.21 -3.19
N TRP A 73 -11.42 -7.27 -4.02
CA TRP A 73 -10.70 -6.03 -4.30
C TRP A 73 -10.43 -5.20 -3.02
N TRP A 74 -11.30 -5.29 -2.01
CA TRP A 74 -11.14 -4.61 -0.73
C TRP A 74 -10.11 -5.26 0.21
N GLN A 75 -9.67 -6.48 -0.06
CA GLN A 75 -8.79 -7.26 0.83
C GLN A 75 -7.32 -7.14 0.42
N PHE A 76 -6.57 -6.31 1.12
CA PHE A 76 -5.16 -6.00 0.82
C PHE A 76 -4.17 -6.96 1.50
N THR A 77 -4.60 -7.64 2.56
CA THR A 77 -3.78 -8.62 3.29
C THR A 77 -4.58 -9.88 3.62
N GLY A 78 -3.89 -10.97 3.97
CA GLY A 78 -4.54 -12.22 4.39
C GLY A 78 -4.98 -12.25 5.86
N ARG A 79 -4.56 -11.30 6.69
CA ARG A 79 -4.85 -11.30 8.14
C ARG A 79 -5.15 -9.89 8.65
N HIS A 80 -6.20 -9.76 9.45
CA HIS A 80 -6.63 -8.47 10.01
C HIS A 80 -5.50 -7.72 10.74
N ARG A 81 -4.72 -8.41 11.57
CA ARG A 81 -3.63 -7.81 12.36
C ARG A 81 -2.58 -7.09 11.51
N TRP A 82 -2.24 -7.65 10.34
CA TRP A 82 -1.27 -7.05 9.44
C TRP A 82 -1.85 -5.84 8.72
N SER A 83 -3.12 -5.94 8.31
CA SER A 83 -3.83 -4.83 7.69
C SER A 83 -3.94 -3.62 8.63
N LEU A 84 -4.32 -3.88 9.89
CA LEU A 84 -4.41 -2.84 10.92
C LEU A 84 -3.04 -2.28 11.27
N GLY A 85 -2.01 -3.13 11.36
CA GLY A 85 -0.64 -2.67 11.59
C GLY A 85 -0.14 -1.71 10.51
N VAL A 86 -0.37 -2.02 9.23
CA VAL A 86 -0.02 -1.12 8.11
C VAL A 86 -0.85 0.16 8.18
N ALA A 87 -2.15 0.09 8.44
CA ALA A 87 -2.99 1.27 8.58
C ALA A 87 -2.51 2.19 9.72
N THR A 88 -2.12 1.61 10.86
CA THR A 88 -1.55 2.36 11.99
C THR A 88 -0.21 2.97 11.64
N ALA A 89 0.68 2.23 10.96
CA ALA A 89 1.98 2.76 10.54
C ALA A 89 1.83 3.94 9.58
N VAL A 90 0.98 3.80 8.55
CA VAL A 90 0.68 4.89 7.61
C VAL A 90 0.02 6.07 8.33
N GLY A 91 -0.92 5.82 9.23
CA GLY A 91 -1.54 6.87 10.05
C GLY A 91 -0.54 7.63 10.92
N GLY A 92 0.43 6.92 11.52
CA GLY A 92 1.51 7.54 12.28
C GLY A 92 2.40 8.43 11.41
N VAL A 93 2.77 7.98 10.21
CA VAL A 93 3.51 8.79 9.24
C VAL A 93 2.73 10.04 8.84
N LEU A 94 1.42 9.92 8.59
CA LEU A 94 0.56 11.06 8.26
C LEU A 94 0.45 12.08 9.41
N VAL A 95 0.41 11.62 10.67
CA VAL A 95 0.44 12.51 11.83
C VAL A 95 1.76 13.25 11.93
N ILE A 96 2.89 12.54 11.78
CA ILE A 96 4.22 13.17 11.75
C ILE A 96 4.29 14.20 10.62
N TYR A 97 3.80 13.83 9.44
CA TYR A 97 3.75 14.70 8.28
C TYR A 97 3.00 16.01 8.56
N LEU A 98 1.82 15.95 9.19
CA LEU A 98 1.05 17.15 9.55
C LEU A 98 1.77 18.05 10.56
N ILE A 99 2.51 17.46 11.50
CA ILE A 99 3.30 18.20 12.49
C ILE A 99 4.47 18.91 11.81
N THR A 100 5.11 18.27 10.83
CA THR A 100 6.28 18.79 10.12
C THR A 100 5.94 19.64 8.90
N ALA A 101 4.70 19.60 8.41
CA ALA A 101 4.25 20.31 7.20
C ALA A 101 4.59 21.82 7.20
N PRO A 102 4.53 22.57 8.32
CA PRO A 102 4.92 23.98 8.33
C PRO A 102 6.40 24.23 7.98
N ALA A 103 7.26 23.21 8.08
CA ALA A 103 8.68 23.26 7.74
C ALA A 103 8.98 22.57 6.40
N SER A 104 7.96 22.18 5.63
CA SER A 104 8.10 21.53 4.33
C SER A 104 8.70 22.49 3.29
N GLU A 105 9.62 21.99 2.48
CA GLU A 105 10.13 22.72 1.29
C GLU A 105 9.20 22.53 0.07
N TYR A 106 8.25 21.59 0.15
CA TYR A 106 7.26 21.34 -0.89
C TYR A 106 6.19 22.44 -0.92
N SER A 107 5.59 22.63 -2.10
CA SER A 107 4.42 23.47 -2.23
C SER A 107 3.21 22.85 -1.51
N LEU A 108 2.24 23.69 -1.14
CA LEU A 108 0.97 23.23 -0.57
C LEU A 108 0.26 22.21 -1.47
N ALA A 109 0.36 22.36 -2.80
CA ALA A 109 -0.25 21.44 -3.74
C ALA A 109 0.40 20.05 -3.69
N GLU A 110 1.73 19.99 -3.71
CA GLU A 110 2.50 18.74 -3.55
C GLU A 110 2.19 18.05 -2.22
N ASP A 111 2.08 18.84 -1.15
CA ASP A 111 1.78 18.31 0.16
C ASP A 111 0.38 17.69 0.22
N VAL A 112 -0.62 18.38 -0.35
CA VAL A 112 -2.00 17.89 -0.42
C VAL A 112 -2.09 16.62 -1.28
N ILE A 113 -1.37 16.56 -2.41
CA ILE A 113 -1.32 15.38 -3.28
C ILE A 113 -0.75 14.18 -2.51
N SER A 114 0.43 14.36 -1.90
CA SER A 114 1.12 13.31 -1.14
C SER A 114 0.29 12.81 0.03
N PHE A 115 -0.21 13.73 0.86
CA PHE A 115 -1.03 13.40 2.02
C PHE A 115 -2.28 12.62 1.61
N THR A 116 -2.98 13.08 0.56
CA THR A 116 -4.20 12.42 0.08
C THR A 116 -3.92 11.01 -0.41
N ALA A 117 -2.85 10.80 -1.18
CA ALA A 117 -2.47 9.48 -1.67
C ALA A 117 -2.21 8.49 -0.53
N TRP A 118 -1.41 8.90 0.46
CA TRP A 118 -1.08 8.05 1.62
C TRP A 118 -2.29 7.86 2.55
N LEU A 119 -3.16 8.85 2.70
CA LEU A 119 -4.43 8.71 3.42
C LEU A 119 -5.31 7.62 2.79
N LEU A 120 -5.45 7.61 1.46
CA LEU A 120 -6.21 6.59 0.75
C LEU A 120 -5.62 5.19 0.96
N VAL A 121 -4.30 5.05 0.95
CA VAL A 121 -3.63 3.78 1.30
C VAL A 121 -3.98 3.37 2.73
N GLY A 122 -3.84 4.28 3.70
CA GLY A 122 -4.17 4.01 5.10
C GLY A 122 -5.63 3.55 5.28
N VAL A 123 -6.57 4.25 4.64
CA VAL A 123 -8.01 3.91 4.65
C VAL A 123 -8.26 2.54 4.01
N ALA A 124 -7.61 2.21 2.90
CA ALA A 124 -7.77 0.92 2.25
C ALA A 124 -7.30 -0.24 3.16
N TYR A 125 -6.15 -0.08 3.81
CA TYR A 125 -5.63 -1.07 4.76
C TYR A 125 -6.47 -1.16 6.05
N LEU A 126 -7.02 -0.03 6.52
CA LEU A 126 -7.94 0.00 7.65
C LEU A 126 -9.23 -0.75 7.33
N ASN A 127 -9.86 -0.45 6.19
CA ASN A 127 -11.09 -1.12 5.73
C ASN A 127 -10.87 -2.63 5.56
N SER A 128 -9.76 -3.03 4.93
CA SER A 128 -9.36 -4.44 4.82
C SER A 128 -9.22 -5.10 6.20
N GLY A 129 -8.59 -4.42 7.16
CA GLY A 129 -8.39 -4.93 8.52
C GLY A 129 -9.69 -5.10 9.30
N VAL A 130 -10.56 -4.09 9.28
CA VAL A 130 -11.86 -4.11 9.96
C VAL A 130 -12.75 -5.23 9.42
N ARG A 131 -12.84 -5.38 8.09
CA ARG A 131 -13.62 -6.45 7.46
C ARG A 131 -13.10 -7.85 7.81
N LEU A 132 -11.79 -8.06 7.74
CA LEU A 132 -11.18 -9.34 8.11
C LEU A 132 -11.36 -9.68 9.59
N ARG A 133 -11.33 -8.69 10.48
CA ARG A 133 -11.56 -8.90 11.91
C ARG A 133 -13.00 -9.36 12.17
N ARG A 134 -13.98 -8.79 11.46
CA ARG A 134 -15.38 -9.22 11.56
C ARG A 134 -15.57 -10.66 11.11
N VAL A 135 -14.98 -11.05 9.97
CA VAL A 135 -15.04 -12.42 9.45
C VAL A 135 -14.40 -13.42 10.43
N ALA A 136 -13.24 -13.07 11.00
CA ALA A 136 -12.57 -13.91 11.99
C ALA A 136 -13.35 -14.07 13.31
N GLY A 137 -14.09 -13.02 13.72
CA GLY A 137 -14.93 -13.07 14.91
C GLY A 137 -16.26 -13.83 14.74
N SER A 138 -16.69 -14.05 13.50
CA SER A 138 -17.92 -14.79 13.17
C SER A 138 -17.72 -16.30 12.97
N SER A 139 -16.48 -16.79 12.96
CA SER A 139 -16.19 -18.22 12.89
C SER A 139 -16.69 -18.89 14.18
N PRO A 140 -17.67 -19.82 14.12
CA PRO A 140 -18.13 -20.53 15.30
C PRO A 140 -16.95 -21.27 15.91
N THR A 141 -16.71 -21.08 17.20
CA THR A 141 -15.93 -22.01 17.99
C THR A 141 -16.67 -23.34 17.95
N GLU A 142 -16.21 -24.29 17.15
CA GLU A 142 -16.55 -25.70 17.36
C GLU A 142 -16.12 -26.03 18.79
N HIS A 143 -17.11 -26.06 19.69
CA HIS A 143 -16.94 -26.56 21.04
C HIS A 143 -16.66 -28.07 20.95
N PRO A 144 -15.69 -28.58 21.73
CA PRO A 144 -15.32 -29.99 21.76
C PRO A 144 -16.45 -30.91 22.23
#